data_AF-U1P8R6-F1
#
_entry.id   AF-U1P8R6-F1
#
_cell.length_a   1.000
_cell.length_b   1.000
_cell.length_c   1.000
_cell.angle_alpha   90.00
_cell.angle_beta   90.00
_cell.angle_gamma   90.00
#
_symmetry.space_group_name_H-M   'P 1'
#
loop_
_entity.id
_entity.type
_entity.pdbx_description
1 polymer ?
#
loop_
_entity_poly.entity_id
_entity_poly.type
_entity_poly.pdbx_seq_one_letter_code
_entity_poly.pdbx_strand_id
1 'polypeptide(L)'
;MPWHRRRDLEGGKELGVWLLVQDGTVERELYVESYEYRGGAFDVYTATPAGEWTQTGEYETVTAAFEAATAVIESSPHMLAPA
;
A
#
# COMPACT_ATOMS: atom_id res chain seq x y z
N MET A 1 -11.53 -7.24 9.93
CA MET A 1 -10.88 -7.27 8.61
C MET A 1 -9.41 -7.07 8.86
N PRO A 2 -8.52 -7.93 8.37
CA PRO A 2 -7.09 -7.69 8.50
C PRO A 2 -6.49 -7.16 7.21
N TRP A 3 -5.45 -6.33 7.34
CA TRP A 3 -4.53 -6.08 6.25
C TRP A 3 -3.53 -7.24 6.15
N HIS A 4 -3.33 -7.77 4.94
CA HIS A 4 -2.38 -8.82 4.62
C HIS A 4 -1.27 -8.28 3.73
N ARG A 5 -0.02 -8.42 4.14
CA ARG A 5 1.12 -8.03 3.29
C ARG A 5 1.33 -9.07 2.18
N ARG A 6 1.43 -8.61 0.94
CA ARG A 6 1.76 -9.41 -0.24
C ARG A 6 3.20 -9.13 -0.68
N ARG A 7 3.80 -10.09 -1.39
CA ARG A 7 5.05 -9.87 -2.14
C ARG A 7 4.79 -8.97 -3.35
N ASP A 8 5.73 -8.07 -3.58
CA ASP A 8 5.90 -7.28 -4.80
C ASP A 8 5.75 -8.15 -6.06
N LEU A 9 5.09 -7.60 -7.09
CA LEU A 9 4.83 -8.26 -8.36
C LEU A 9 5.68 -7.72 -9.51
N GLU A 10 6.25 -6.52 -9.36
CA GLU A 10 6.93 -5.80 -10.43
C GLU A 10 8.45 -5.70 -10.26
N GLY A 11 9.04 -6.45 -9.34
CA GLY A 11 10.49 -6.64 -9.27
C GLY A 11 11.26 -5.40 -8.84
N GLY A 12 10.74 -4.70 -7.83
CA GLY A 12 11.37 -3.58 -7.13
C GLY A 12 10.62 -2.26 -7.23
N LYS A 13 9.50 -2.20 -7.97
CA LYS A 13 8.67 -0.99 -8.03
C LYS A 13 7.70 -0.90 -6.86
N GLU A 14 6.94 -1.96 -6.59
CA GLU A 14 6.02 -2.01 -5.46
C GLU A 14 6.80 -2.43 -4.22
N LEU A 15 7.25 -1.46 -3.43
CA LEU A 15 8.05 -1.74 -2.24
C LEU A 15 7.22 -2.40 -1.13
N GLY A 16 5.92 -2.11 -1.11
CA GLY A 16 4.97 -2.72 -0.20
C GLY A 16 3.58 -2.79 -0.80
N VAL A 17 2.93 -3.94 -0.65
CA VAL A 17 1.54 -4.16 -1.05
C VAL A 17 0.80 -4.78 0.11
N TRP A 18 -0.37 -4.24 0.44
CA TRP A 18 -1.26 -4.77 1.46
C TRP A 18 -2.68 -4.91 0.92
N LEU A 19 -3.34 -5.99 1.32
CA LEU A 19 -4.73 -6.29 0.93
C LEU A 19 -5.60 -6.24 2.18
N LEU A 20 -6.63 -5.40 2.16
CA LEU A 20 -7.71 -5.45 3.14
C LEU A 20 -8.67 -6.55 2.70
N VAL A 21 -8.69 -7.65 3.46
CA VAL A 21 -9.51 -8.82 3.13
C VAL A 21 -10.71 -8.91 4.07
N GLN A 22 -11.89 -9.09 3.48
CA GLN A 22 -13.14 -9.40 4.15
C GLN A 22 -13.75 -10.66 3.56
N ASP A 23 -13.96 -11.69 4.39
CA ASP A 23 -14.61 -12.95 4.02
C ASP A 23 -14.01 -13.64 2.76
N GLY A 24 -12.69 -13.49 2.57
CA GLY A 24 -11.96 -14.04 1.42
C GLY A 24 -11.95 -13.14 0.18
N THR A 25 -12.63 -12.00 0.23
CA THR A 25 -12.67 -10.99 -0.82
C THR A 25 -11.72 -9.83 -0.48
N VAL A 26 -10.99 -9.34 -1.48
CA VAL A 26 -10.20 -8.11 -1.34
C VAL A 26 -11.15 -6.93 -1.49
N GLU A 27 -11.24 -6.08 -0.48
CA GLU A 27 -12.05 -4.86 -0.50
C GLU A 27 -11.25 -3.64 -0.92
N ARG A 28 -9.96 -3.63 -0.54
CA ARG A 28 -9.05 -2.54 -0.83
C ARG A 28 -7.63 -3.03 -0.87
N GLU A 29 -6.83 -2.36 -1.67
CA GLU A 29 -5.40 -2.57 -1.77
C GLU A 29 -4.69 -1.28 -1.40
N LEU A 30 -3.51 -1.39 -0.78
CA LEU A 30 -2.64 -0.29 -0.42
C LEU A 30 -1.25 -0.61 -0.93
N TYR A 31 -0.58 0.40 -1.46
CA TYR A 31 0.69 0.26 -2.11
C TYR A 31 1.65 1.36 -1.67
N VAL A 32 2.93 1.01 -1.62
CA VAL A 32 4.07 1.94 -1.64
C VAL A 32 4.85 1.64 -2.91
N GLU A 33 5.00 2.63 -3.79
CA GLU A 33 5.75 2.49 -5.05
C GLU A 33 6.95 3.44 -5.10
N SER A 34 8.05 2.97 -5.70
CA SER A 34 9.23 3.79 -6.00
C SER A 34 9.26 4.20 -7.47
N TYR A 35 9.49 5.50 -7.72
CA TYR A 35 9.85 6.03 -9.03
C TYR A 35 11.34 6.39 -9.14
N GLU A 36 12.20 5.79 -8.30
CA GLU A 36 13.64 6.08 -8.26
C GLU A 36 14.31 5.88 -9.63
N TYR A 37 13.78 5.02 -10.50
CA TYR A 37 14.25 4.83 -11.88
C TYR A 37 14.10 6.07 -12.78
N ARG A 38 13.37 7.10 -12.34
CA ARG A 38 13.23 8.42 -12.98
C ARG A 38 13.88 9.55 -12.17
N GLY A 39 14.66 9.22 -11.14
CA GLY A 39 15.18 10.19 -10.17
C GLY A 39 14.11 10.71 -9.20
N GLY A 40 13.06 9.92 -8.97
CA GLY A 40 11.83 10.35 -8.30
C GLY A 40 11.66 9.89 -6.85
N ALA A 41 10.50 10.29 -6.32
CA ALA A 41 9.96 10.09 -4.98
C ALA A 41 9.27 8.71 -4.81
N PHE A 42 8.58 8.54 -3.68
CA PHE A 42 7.81 7.36 -3.31
C PHE A 42 6.34 7.73 -3.16
N ASP A 43 5.45 7.03 -3.86
CA ASP A 43 4.02 7.23 -3.75
C ASP A 43 3.36 6.20 -2.85
N VAL A 44 2.30 6.64 -2.18
CA VAL A 44 1.38 5.76 -1.47
C VAL A 44 0.01 5.90 -2.12
N TYR A 45 -0.58 4.81 -2.57
CA TYR A 45 -1.90 4.80 -3.18
C TYR A 45 -2.77 3.65 -2.69
N THR A 46 -4.08 3.85 -2.76
CA THR A 46 -5.07 2.79 -2.55
C THR A 46 -5.78 2.47 -3.84
N ALA A 47 -6.10 1.20 -4.05
CA ALA A 47 -6.92 0.74 -5.16
C ALA A 47 -8.14 -0.03 -4.68
N THR A 48 -9.25 0.05 -5.42
CA THR A 48 -10.43 -0.81 -5.25
C THR A 48 -10.45 -1.90 -6.32
N PRO A 49 -11.12 -3.05 -6.09
CA PRO A 49 -11.28 -4.09 -7.11
C PRO A 49 -12.00 -3.63 -8.37
N ALA A 50 -12.74 -2.52 -8.30
CA ALA A 50 -13.37 -1.88 -9.46
C ALA A 50 -12.36 -1.17 -10.38
N GLY A 51 -11.08 -1.12 -9.99
CA GLY A 51 -10.03 -0.47 -10.76
C GLY A 51 -9.92 1.03 -10.49
N GLU A 52 -10.47 1.52 -9.38
CA GLU A 52 -10.32 2.92 -8.98
C GLU A 52 -9.04 3.08 -8.15
N TRP A 53 -8.22 4.07 -8.54
CA TRP A 53 -6.94 4.36 -7.88
C TRP A 53 -6.99 5.74 -7.24
N THR A 54 -6.47 5.85 -6.02
CA THR A 54 -6.38 7.12 -5.29
C THR A 54 -4.98 7.26 -4.71
N GLN A 55 -4.25 8.28 -5.15
CA GLN A 55 -2.98 8.67 -4.53
C GLN A 55 -3.29 9.32 -3.17
N THR A 56 -2.67 8.77 -2.13
CA THR A 56 -2.84 9.23 -0.75
C THR A 56 -1.71 10.16 -0.32
N GLY A 57 -0.56 10.10 -0.99
CA GLY A 57 0.55 11.02 -0.80
C GLY A 57 1.76 10.67 -1.66
N GLU A 58 2.65 11.64 -1.79
CA GLU A 58 3.97 11.55 -2.42
C GLU A 58 5.03 11.93 -1.38
N TYR A 59 6.13 11.18 -1.31
CA TYR A 59 7.13 11.29 -0.25
C TYR A 59 8.54 11.20 -0.80
N GLU A 60 9.44 12.04 -0.32
CA GLU A 60 10.84 12.05 -0.79
C GLU A 60 11.66 10.83 -0.32
N THR A 61 11.22 10.14 0.73
CA THR A 61 11.95 9.00 1.31
C THR A 61 11.07 7.77 1.47
N VAL A 62 11.69 6.60 1.29
CA VAL A 62 11.02 5.30 1.46
C VAL A 62 10.44 5.17 2.86
N THR A 63 11.17 5.59 3.90
CA THR A 63 10.71 5.51 5.29
C THR A 63 9.42 6.30 5.49
N ALA A 64 9.35 7.54 4.98
CA ALA A 64 8.15 8.37 5.09
C ALA A 64 6.94 7.75 4.37
N ALA A 65 7.14 7.16 3.19
CA ALA A 65 6.08 6.47 2.48
C ALA A 65 5.57 5.23 3.25
N PHE A 66 6.46 4.44 3.86
CA PHE A 66 6.07 3.31 4.70
C PHE A 66 5.38 3.74 6.00
N GLU A 67 5.81 4.83 6.62
CA GLU A 67 5.13 5.41 7.79
C GLU A 67 3.71 5.86 7.43
N ALA A 68 3.53 6.51 6.27
CA ALA A 68 2.22 6.90 5.78
C ALA A 68 1.32 5.69 5.47
N ALA A 69 1.84 4.66 4.81
CA ALA A 69 1.12 3.41 4.58
C ALA A 69 0.70 2.73 5.89
N THR A 70 1.59 2.74 6.89
CA THR A 70 1.29 2.22 8.23
C THR A 70 0.17 3.03 8.88
N ALA A 71 0.20 4.36 8.78
CA ALA A 71 -0.88 5.21 9.29
C ALA A 71 -2.23 4.95 8.61
N VAL A 72 -2.24 4.64 7.31
CA VAL A 72 -3.47 4.22 6.59
C VAL A 72 -4.02 2.92 7.18
N ILE A 73 -3.14 1.97 7.49
CA ILE A 73 -3.52 0.69 8.08
C ILE A 73 -4.04 0.88 9.52
N GLU A 74 -3.34 1.68 10.34
CA GLU A 74 -3.69 1.94 11.74
C GLU A 74 -4.96 2.79 11.90
N SER A 75 -5.20 3.74 11.01
CA SER A 75 -6.43 4.55 10.97
C SER A 75 -7.63 3.76 10.43
N SER A 76 -7.37 2.65 9.74
CA SER A 76 -8.41 1.69 9.39
C SER A 76 -8.96 1.06 10.67
N PRO A 77 -10.28 0.82 10.81
CA PRO A 77 -10.85 0.14 11.98
C PRO A 77 -10.45 -1.36 12.09
N HIS A 78 -9.32 -1.75 11.50
CA HIS A 78 -8.97 -3.07 11.03
C HIS A 78 -7.45 -3.28 11.22
N MET A 79 -7.09 -3.93 12.33
CA MET A 79 -5.69 -4.23 12.68
C MET A 79 -5.00 -5.14 11.64
N LEU A 80 -3.68 -5.01 11.50
CA LEU A 80 -2.84 -5.92 10.71
C LEU A 80 -3.01 -7.37 11.15
N ALA A 81 -3.21 -8.29 10.19
CA ALA A 81 -3.03 -9.71 10.49
C ALA A 81 -1.54 -10.03 10.65
N PRO A 82 -1.17 -10.94 11.57
CA PRO A 82 0.16 -11.51 11.57
C PRO A 82 0.42 -12.22 10.22
N ALA A 83 1.61 -12.00 9.67
CA ALA A 83 2.09 -12.55 8.40
C ALA A 83 2.39 -14.06 8.49
#